data_AF-A0A1Q7PNK7-F1
#
_entry.id   AF-A0A1Q7PNK7-F1
#
_cell.length_a   1.000
_cell.length_b   1.000
_cell.length_c   1.000
_cell.angle_alpha   90.00
_cell.angle_beta   90.00
_cell.angle_gamma   90.00
#
_symmetry.space_group_name_H-M   'P 1'
#
loop_
_entity.id
_entity.type
_entity.pdbx_description
1 polymer ?
#
loop_
_entity_poly.entity_id
_entity_poly.type
_entity_poly.pdbx_seq_one_letter_code
_entity_poly.pdbx_strand_id
1 'polypeptide(L)'
;MAEFPRWRLARTKTMKQHRERHMLYFREHVKTLDEQSIGEAYMLLLTIGRKYFSYTDRWTVFGPVYATVPDHWHRVASDLNPGSEDYEQILKTPRLIIHTDQMTIERANPESLEGLPETPSSACQQGTRSS
;
A
#
# COMPACT_ATOMS: atom_id res chain seq x y z
N MET A 1 9.61 -5.80 -23.23
CA MET A 1 9.56 -5.36 -21.81
C MET A 1 10.17 -3.97 -21.76
N ALA A 2 9.55 -3.00 -21.08
CA ALA A 2 10.18 -1.69 -20.91
C ALA A 2 11.39 -1.85 -19.99
N GLU A 3 12.60 -1.79 -20.54
CA GLU A 3 13.82 -1.82 -19.74
C GLU A 3 14.11 -0.42 -19.24
N PHE A 4 13.86 -0.20 -17.96
CA PHE A 4 14.27 1.00 -17.25
C PHE A 4 15.73 0.78 -16.78
N PRO A 5 16.73 1.51 -17.29
CA PRO A 5 18.14 1.12 -17.14
C PRO A 5 18.61 0.96 -15.69
N ARG A 6 18.03 1.73 -14.76
CA ARG A 6 18.37 1.74 -13.33
C ARG A 6 17.31 1.08 -12.44
N TRP A 7 16.18 0.67 -13.02
CA TRP A 7 15.06 0.13 -12.27
C TRP A 7 14.79 -1.32 -12.66
N ARG A 8 14.19 -2.07 -11.74
CA ARG A 8 13.61 -3.37 -12.04
C ARG A 8 12.24 -3.47 -11.40
N LEU A 9 11.32 -4.04 -12.17
CA LEU A 9 10.01 -4.41 -11.71
C LEU A 9 9.96 -5.92 -11.57
N ALA A 10 9.56 -6.41 -10.39
CA ALA A 10 9.33 -7.83 -10.16
C ALA A 10 7.97 -8.03 -9.51
N ARG A 11 7.28 -9.11 -9.90
CA ARG A 11 6.15 -9.60 -9.12
C ARG A 11 6.69 -10.21 -7.83
N THR A 12 6.06 -9.91 -6.69
CA THR A 12 6.54 -10.43 -5.41
C THR A 12 6.31 -11.93 -5.30
N LYS A 13 7.25 -12.66 -4.67
CA LYS A 13 7.13 -14.12 -4.48
C LYS A 13 5.89 -14.50 -3.68
N THR A 14 5.64 -13.77 -2.59
CA THR A 14 4.46 -13.97 -1.73
C THR A 14 3.38 -12.97 -2.13
N MET A 15 2.33 -13.48 -2.77
CA MET A 15 1.23 -12.66 -3.28
C MET A 15 0.17 -12.34 -2.23
N LYS A 16 0.07 -13.11 -1.13
CA LYS A 16 -0.89 -12.86 -0.03
C LYS A 16 -2.34 -12.66 -0.51
N GLN A 17 -2.75 -13.47 -1.49
CA GLN A 17 -4.08 -13.42 -2.12
C GLN A 17 -4.38 -12.13 -2.92
N HIS A 18 -3.41 -11.24 -3.11
CA HIS A 18 -3.49 -10.17 -4.11
C HIS A 18 -3.45 -10.76 -5.52
N ARG A 19 -4.23 -10.18 -6.42
CA ARG A 19 -4.13 -10.55 -7.85
C ARG A 19 -2.83 -9.97 -8.42
N GLU A 20 -2.48 -8.74 -8.07
CA GLU A 20 -1.25 -8.09 -8.50
C GLU A 20 -0.48 -7.51 -7.32
N ARG A 21 0.79 -7.87 -7.21
CA ARG A 21 1.69 -7.37 -6.16
C ARG A 21 3.08 -7.26 -6.74
N HIS A 22 3.52 -6.03 -6.94
CA HIS A 22 4.72 -5.70 -7.69
C HIS A 22 5.67 -4.89 -6.83
N MET A 23 6.96 -5.17 -6.95
CA MET A 23 8.04 -4.43 -6.32
C MET A 23 8.85 -3.74 -7.40
N LEU A 24 8.88 -2.40 -7.34
CA LEU A 24 9.84 -1.60 -8.08
C LEU A 24 11.04 -1.35 -7.17
N TYR A 25 12.22 -1.69 -7.63
CA TYR A 25 13.46 -1.49 -6.88
C TYR A 25 14.56 -0.91 -7.78
N PHE A 26 15.46 -0.17 -7.15
CA PHE A 26 16.64 0.36 -7.81
C PHE A 26 17.62 -0.80 -8.07
N ARG A 27 18.38 -0.81 -9.17
CA ARG A 27 19.26 -1.95 -9.47
C ARG A 27 20.45 -2.08 -8.51
N GLU A 28 20.90 -0.97 -7.95
CA GLU A 28 22.01 -0.93 -6.99
C GLU A 28 21.50 -0.98 -5.55
N HIS A 29 22.34 -1.48 -4.64
CA HIS A 29 22.07 -1.52 -3.20
C HIS A 29 22.29 -0.14 -2.59
N VAL A 30 21.30 0.71 -2.73
CA VAL A 30 21.27 2.05 -2.13
C VAL A 30 20.06 2.16 -1.22
N LYS A 31 20.27 2.64 0.00
CA LYS A 31 19.20 2.80 1.00
C LYS A 31 18.29 3.99 0.70
N THR A 32 18.86 5.04 0.12
CA THR A 32 18.17 6.28 -0.22
C THR A 32 18.49 6.66 -1.65
N LEU A 33 17.60 7.44 -2.25
CA LEU A 33 17.73 7.96 -3.60
C LEU A 33 17.55 9.48 -3.54
N ASP A 34 18.12 10.18 -4.51
CA ASP A 34 17.84 11.60 -4.71
C ASP A 34 16.37 11.82 -5.14
N GLU A 35 15.90 13.06 -5.00
CA GLU A 35 14.51 13.42 -5.28
C GLU A 35 14.10 13.15 -6.73
N GLN A 36 15.00 13.36 -7.70
CA GLN A 36 14.73 13.09 -9.10
C GLN A 36 14.51 11.59 -9.33
N SER A 37 15.39 10.75 -8.79
CA SER A 37 15.25 9.29 -8.86
C SER A 37 13.96 8.81 -8.16
N ILE A 38 13.58 9.42 -7.03
CA ILE A 38 12.30 9.12 -6.38
C ILE A 38 11.12 9.48 -7.29
N GLY A 39 11.13 10.68 -7.90
CA GLY A 39 10.11 11.13 -8.85
C GLY A 39 9.98 10.20 -10.05
N GLU A 40 11.10 9.78 -10.64
CA GLU A 40 11.14 8.78 -11.72
C GLU A 40 10.46 7.48 -11.28
N ALA A 41 10.77 6.97 -10.09
CA ALA A 41 10.17 5.74 -9.57
C ALA A 41 8.64 5.82 -9.52
N TYR A 42 8.09 6.94 -9.03
CA TYR A 42 6.63 7.12 -8.97
C TYR A 42 5.99 7.25 -10.36
N MET A 43 6.64 7.92 -11.31
CA MET A 43 6.17 7.95 -12.71
C MET A 43 6.14 6.55 -13.34
N LEU A 44 7.15 5.73 -13.04
CA LEU A 44 7.17 4.33 -13.46
C LEU A 44 6.04 3.53 -12.82
N LEU A 45 5.86 3.65 -11.50
CA LEU A 45 4.78 2.99 -10.76
C LEU A 45 3.40 3.34 -11.33
N LEU A 46 3.15 4.62 -11.64
CA LEU A 46 1.90 5.06 -12.25
C LEU A 46 1.70 4.43 -13.64
N THR A 47 2.75 4.40 -14.47
CA THR A 47 2.70 3.82 -15.81
C THR A 47 2.41 2.33 -15.78
N ILE A 48 3.11 1.57 -14.93
CA ILE A 48 2.88 0.13 -14.79
C ILE A 48 1.53 -0.13 -14.15
N GLY A 49 1.10 0.73 -13.22
CA GLY A 49 -0.11 0.51 -12.46
C GLY A 49 -1.35 0.59 -13.33
N ARG A 50 -1.39 1.53 -14.27
CA ARG A 50 -2.43 1.59 -15.32
C ARG A 50 -2.53 0.31 -16.15
N LYS A 51 -1.45 -0.45 -16.29
CA LYS A 51 -1.44 -1.72 -17.02
C LYS A 51 -1.86 -2.90 -16.15
N TYR A 52 -1.26 -3.04 -14.96
CA TYR A 52 -1.46 -4.23 -14.13
C TYR A 52 -2.73 -4.14 -13.26
N PHE A 53 -3.11 -2.95 -12.81
CA PHE A 53 -4.27 -2.72 -11.93
C PHE A 53 -5.50 -2.22 -12.69
N SER A 54 -5.55 -2.34 -14.02
CA SER A 54 -6.68 -1.87 -14.84
C SER A 54 -8.01 -2.57 -14.53
N TYR A 55 -7.99 -3.66 -13.76
CA TYR A 55 -9.17 -4.42 -13.37
C TYR A 55 -9.84 -3.90 -12.09
N THR A 56 -9.21 -2.97 -11.37
CA THR A 56 -9.73 -2.40 -10.11
C THR A 56 -9.81 -0.88 -10.21
N ASP A 57 -10.80 -0.33 -9.51
CA ASP A 57 -11.02 1.09 -9.30
C ASP A 57 -9.84 1.76 -8.56
N ARG A 58 -9.19 1.02 -7.65
CA ARG A 58 -8.09 1.57 -6.83
C ARG A 58 -7.02 0.56 -6.49
N TRP A 59 -5.80 1.05 -6.41
CA TRP A 59 -4.62 0.29 -6.00
C TRP A 59 -3.70 1.17 -5.19
N THR A 60 -2.68 0.59 -4.57
CA THR A 60 -1.86 1.30 -3.59
C THR A 60 -0.38 1.17 -3.84
N VAL A 61 0.38 2.17 -3.40
CA VAL A 61 1.85 2.15 -3.33
C VAL A 61 2.25 2.37 -1.88
N PHE A 62 2.98 1.43 -1.29
CA PHE A 62 3.37 1.49 0.12
C PHE A 62 4.55 2.43 0.35
N GLY A 63 4.51 3.16 1.47
CA GLY A 63 5.59 4.02 1.92
C GLY A 63 6.83 3.26 2.41
N PRO A 64 7.95 3.98 2.64
CA PRO A 64 9.26 3.40 2.96
C PRO A 64 9.34 2.65 4.30
N VAL A 65 8.42 2.91 5.23
CA VAL A 65 8.48 2.44 6.64
C VAL A 65 8.49 0.92 6.76
N TYR A 66 7.98 0.21 5.75
CA TYR A 66 7.87 -1.25 5.73
C TYR A 66 8.80 -1.92 4.71
N ALA A 67 9.86 -1.22 4.28
CA ALA A 67 10.87 -1.80 3.42
C ALA A 67 11.62 -2.93 4.17
N THR A 68 11.33 -4.18 3.81
CA THR A 68 11.89 -5.37 4.49
C THR A 68 13.29 -5.75 4.01
N VAL A 69 13.84 -5.05 3.01
CA VAL A 69 15.17 -5.30 2.46
C VAL A 69 16.12 -4.22 3.00
N PRO A 70 17.01 -4.57 3.94
CA PRO A 70 18.02 -3.65 4.43
C PRO A 70 18.88 -3.13 3.26
N ASP A 71 19.26 -1.87 3.34
CA ASP A 71 20.19 -1.23 2.40
C ASP A 71 19.76 -1.22 0.91
N HIS A 72 18.46 -1.43 0.66
CA HIS A 72 17.92 -1.43 -0.71
C HIS A 72 16.59 -0.68 -0.85
N TRP A 73 16.62 0.39 -1.65
CA TRP A 73 15.44 1.16 -1.97
C TRP A 73 14.48 0.34 -2.85
N HIS A 74 13.26 0.20 -2.37
CA HIS A 74 12.16 -0.37 -3.13
C HIS A 74 10.81 0.20 -2.70
N ARG A 75 9.81 0.04 -3.56
CA ARG A 75 8.40 0.31 -3.30
C ARG A 75 7.57 -0.84 -3.78
N VAL A 76 6.56 -1.20 -3.00
CA VAL A 76 5.61 -2.24 -3.35
C VAL A 76 4.29 -1.59 -3.74
N ALA A 77 3.70 -2.07 -4.82
CA ALA A 77 2.37 -1.73 -5.28
C ALA A 77 1.48 -2.97 -5.27
N SER A 78 0.22 -2.85 -4.82
CA SER A 78 -0.76 -3.94 -4.82
C SER A 78 -2.18 -3.44 -5.02
N ASP A 79 -3.08 -4.36 -5.36
CA ASP A 79 -4.52 -4.12 -5.19
C ASP A 79 -4.87 -3.90 -3.72
N LEU A 80 -5.98 -3.20 -3.47
CA LEU A 80 -6.52 -2.99 -2.13
C LEU A 80 -7.64 -4.00 -1.87
N ASN A 81 -7.28 -5.29 -1.83
CA ASN A 81 -8.23 -6.39 -1.64
C ASN A 81 -8.51 -6.64 -0.14
N PRO A 82 -9.76 -6.46 0.35
CA PRO A 82 -10.12 -6.77 1.75
C PRO A 82 -9.93 -8.24 2.13
N GLY A 83 -9.92 -9.14 1.15
CA GLY A 83 -9.66 -10.56 1.34
C GLY A 83 -8.17 -10.94 1.37
N SER A 84 -7.24 -9.97 1.26
CA SER A 84 -5.80 -10.28 1.31
C SER A 84 -5.32 -10.55 2.74
N GLU A 85 -4.36 -11.46 2.89
CA GLU A 85 -3.80 -11.87 4.20
C GLU A 85 -3.18 -10.69 4.97
N ASP A 86 -2.71 -9.64 4.27
CA ASP A 86 -2.10 -8.46 4.87
C ASP A 86 -2.95 -7.19 4.80
N TYR A 87 -4.26 -7.33 4.56
CA TYR A 87 -5.15 -6.17 4.43
C TYR A 87 -5.05 -5.19 5.62
N GLU A 88 -5.16 -5.69 6.85
CA GLU A 88 -5.03 -4.88 8.06
C GLU A 88 -3.66 -4.22 8.20
N GLN A 89 -2.59 -4.92 7.77
CA GLN A 89 -1.24 -4.36 7.77
C GLN A 89 -1.10 -3.24 6.74
N ILE A 90 -1.71 -3.39 5.56
CA ILE A 90 -1.76 -2.35 4.52
C ILE A 90 -2.47 -1.11 5.05
N LEU A 91 -3.60 -1.27 5.75
CA LEU A 91 -4.35 -0.14 6.33
C LEU A 91 -3.52 0.66 7.35
N LYS A 92 -2.66 -0.04 8.10
CA LYS A 92 -1.73 0.56 9.08
C LYS A 92 -0.45 1.11 8.46
N THR A 93 -0.25 0.95 7.15
CA THR A 93 0.93 1.42 6.43
C THR A 93 0.65 2.74 5.73
N PRO A 94 1.49 3.78 5.89
CA PRO A 94 1.42 4.97 5.04
C PRO A 94 1.50 4.57 3.58
N ARG A 95 0.57 5.03 2.76
CA ARG A 95 0.44 4.60 1.36
C ARG A 95 -0.15 5.70 0.50
N LEU A 96 0.12 5.61 -0.80
CA LEU A 96 -0.66 6.32 -1.81
C LEU A 96 -1.78 5.39 -2.27
N ILE A 97 -2.99 5.92 -2.39
CA ILE A 97 -4.13 5.27 -3.03
C ILE A 97 -4.30 5.95 -4.38
N ILE A 98 -4.36 5.17 -5.46
CA ILE A 98 -4.43 5.66 -6.82
C ILE A 98 -5.74 5.17 -7.41
N HIS A 99 -6.57 6.11 -7.85
CA HIS A 99 -7.84 5.83 -8.50
C HIS A 99 -7.63 5.71 -10.01
N THR A 100 -7.91 4.52 -10.55
CA THR A 100 -7.62 4.17 -11.95
C THR A 100 -8.46 4.99 -12.93
N ASP A 101 -9.69 5.29 -12.58
CA ASP A 101 -10.69 6.01 -13.39
C ASP A 101 -10.54 7.53 -13.31
N GLN A 102 -10.26 8.06 -12.12
CA GLN A 102 -10.19 9.51 -11.87
C GLN A 102 -8.79 10.09 -12.06
N MET A 103 -7.77 9.24 -12.19
CA MET A 103 -6.34 9.64 -12.16
C MET A 103 -5.98 10.50 -10.94
N THR A 104 -6.70 10.32 -9.84
CA THR A 104 -6.43 11.00 -8.57
C THR A 104 -5.53 10.15 -7.70
N ILE A 105 -4.73 10.82 -6.85
CA ILE A 105 -3.84 10.20 -5.89
C ILE A 105 -4.18 10.76 -4.51
N GLU A 106 -4.55 9.88 -3.60
CA GLU A 106 -4.78 10.20 -2.19
C GLU A 106 -3.61 9.68 -1.35
N ARG A 107 -3.19 10.44 -0.34
CA ARG A 107 -2.26 9.95 0.67
C ARG A 107 -3.05 9.46 1.89
N ALA A 108 -2.93 8.18 2.20
CA ALA A 108 -3.46 7.59 3.42
C ALA A 108 -2.34 7.42 4.45
N ASN A 109 -2.50 8.09 5.60
CA ASN A 109 -1.63 7.93 6.76
C ASN A 109 -2.41 7.21 7.87
N PRO A 110 -1.82 6.24 8.57
CA PRO A 110 -2.52 5.44 9.59
C PRO A 110 -2.98 6.25 10.81
N GLU A 111 -2.39 7.40 11.09
CA GLU A 111 -2.73 8.28 12.22
C GLU A 111 -4.12 8.96 12.10
N SER A 112 -4.81 8.85 10.95
CA SER A 112 -6.16 9.43 10.77
C SER A 112 -7.32 8.54 11.25
N LEU A 113 -7.04 7.38 11.86
CA LEU A 113 -8.07 6.45 12.38
C LEU A 113 -8.41 6.63 13.86
N GLU A 114 -7.71 7.51 14.61
CA GLU A 114 -8.01 7.80 16.03
C GLU A 114 -9.18 8.79 16.23
N GLY A 115 -9.92 9.14 15.17
CA GLY A 115 -10.99 10.14 15.21
C GLY A 115 -12.42 9.62 15.02
N LEU A 116 -12.66 8.31 15.05
CA LEU A 116 -14.04 7.79 15.01
C LEU A 116 -14.64 7.86 16.42
N PRO A 117 -15.81 8.50 16.62
CA PRO A 117 -16.45 8.54 17.93
C PRO A 117 -16.78 7.10 18.34
N GLU A 118 -16.27 6.67 19.49
CA GLU A 118 -16.67 5.40 20.08
C GLU A 118 -18.19 5.42 20.23
N THR A 119 -18.87 4.56 19.45
CA THR A 119 -20.28 4.27 19.69
C THR A 119 -20.40 3.69 21.09
N PRO A 120 -21.18 4.27 22.02
CA PRO A 120 -21.36 3.68 23.33
C PRO A 120 -22.12 2.36 23.14
N SER A 121 -21.42 1.24 23.36
CA SER A 121 -22.04 -0.08 23.41
C SER A 121 -22.92 -0.13 24.65
N SER A 122 -24.22 -0.09 24.41
CA SER A 122 -25.25 -0.19 25.44
C SER A 122 -25.42 -1.63 25.91
N ALA A 123 -25.64 -1.73 27.22
CA ALA A 123 -26.28 -2.81 27.97
C ALA A 123 -25.45 -4.04 28.39
N CYS A 124 -25.28 -4.19 29.70
CA CYS A 124 -25.86 -5.35 30.37
C CYS A 124 -26.31 -4.97 31.79
N GLN A 125 -27.62 -4.80 31.94
CA GLN A 125 -28.30 -4.74 33.24
C GLN A 125 -28.12 -6.09 33.93
N GLN A 126 -27.48 -6.13 35.10
CA GLN A 126 -27.64 -7.25 36.02
C GLN A 126 -28.79 -6.92 36.97
N GLY A 127 -29.92 -7.58 36.74
CA GLY A 127 -30.97 -7.73 37.74
C GLY A 127 -30.85 -9.08 38.42
N THR A 128 -30.74 -9.08 39.75
CA THR A 128 -31.25 -10.09 40.69
C THR A 128 -31.24 -9.45 42.09
N ARG A 129 -32.39 -8.96 42.56
CA ARG A 129 -33.41 -9.60 43.40
C ARG A 129 -33.18 -9.45 44.91
N SER A 130 -34.25 -8.97 45.54
CA SER A 130 -34.50 -8.62 46.94
C SER A 130 -34.41 -9.78 47.93
N SER A 131 -34.05 -9.50 49.18
CA SER A 131 -34.92 -9.56 50.38
C SER A 131 -34.21 -8.93 51.57
#